data_AF-A0A7C3QI18-F1
#
_entry.id   AF-A0A7C3QI18-F1
#
_cell.length_a   1.000
_cell.length_b   1.000
_cell.length_c   1.000
_cell.angle_alpha   90.00
_cell.angle_beta   90.00
_cell.angle_gamma   90.00
#
_symmetry.space_group_name_H-M   'P 1'
#
loop_
_entity.id
_entity.type
_entity.pdbx_description
1 polymer ?
#
loop_
_entity_poly.entity_id
_entity_poly.type
_entity_poly.pdbx_seq_one_letter_code
_entity_poly.pdbx_strand_id
1 'polypeptide(L)'
;MRLVLVTQPVLWTDFLSTAAKGRLNLARELPFRRPWEFLEAVELADAFERYNEATLETAHKHGIPVFDAALALSGREEFFYDDYHLNEAGCAALGTALARWFVEHSEVLGQARPVNRP
;
A
#
# COMPACT_ATOMS: atom_id res chain seq x y z
N MET A 1 3.77 -18.75 -14.57
CA MET A 1 3.96 -17.65 -13.60
C MET A 1 2.74 -16.74 -13.69
N ARG A 2 2.13 -16.34 -12.56
CA ARG A 2 0.99 -15.41 -12.55
C ARG A 2 1.42 -14.09 -11.92
N LEU A 3 1.08 -12.99 -12.56
CA LEU A 3 1.30 -11.65 -12.05
C LEU A 3 0.13 -11.27 -11.13
N VAL A 4 0.45 -10.71 -9.97
CA VAL A 4 -0.50 -10.04 -9.08
C VAL A 4 0.07 -8.66 -8.82
N LEU A 5 -0.75 -7.63 -9.02
CA LEU A 5 -0.37 -6.27 -8.66
C LEU A 5 -0.74 -5.99 -7.21
N VAL A 6 0.02 -5.12 -6.56
CA VAL A 6 -0.21 -4.69 -5.19
C VAL A 6 -0.16 -3.17 -5.18
N THR A 7 -1.20 -2.52 -4.67
CA THR A 7 -1.22 -1.06 -4.49
C THR A 7 -0.17 -0.65 -3.45
N GLN A 8 0.39 0.55 -3.54
CA GLN A 8 1.42 1.02 -2.62
C GLN A 8 0.78 1.70 -1.39
N PRO A 9 0.90 1.11 -0.18
CA PRO A 9 0.46 1.78 1.03
C PRO A 9 1.45 2.87 1.44
N VAL A 10 0.94 3.92 2.08
CA VAL A 10 1.71 5.07 2.56
C VAL A 10 1.21 5.54 3.90
N LEU A 11 2.06 6.20 4.67
CA LEU A 11 1.68 6.73 5.99
C LEU A 11 0.77 7.95 5.87
N TRP A 12 0.88 8.74 4.80
CA TRP A 12 0.27 10.06 4.72
C TRP A 12 -1.26 10.04 4.88
N THR A 13 -1.76 10.86 5.80
CA THR A 13 -3.18 11.14 6.03
C THR A 13 -3.35 12.53 6.63
N ASP A 14 -4.58 13.02 6.70
CA ASP A 14 -4.92 14.30 7.35
C ASP A 14 -4.73 14.26 8.88
N PHE A 15 -4.64 13.07 9.47
CA PHE A 15 -4.74 12.87 10.92
C PHE A 15 -3.48 12.28 11.55
N LEU A 16 -2.31 12.63 11.01
CA LEU A 16 -1.03 12.17 11.56
C LEU A 16 -0.73 12.73 12.96
N SER A 17 -0.30 11.84 13.84
CA SER A 17 0.28 12.21 15.13
C SER A 17 1.55 13.03 14.95
N THR A 18 1.93 13.80 15.98
CA THR A 18 3.19 14.56 15.98
C THR A 18 4.40 13.66 15.74
N ALA A 19 4.37 12.43 16.29
CA ALA A 19 5.44 11.46 16.09
C ALA A 19 5.51 11.00 14.63
N ALA A 20 4.38 10.73 13.98
CA ALA A 20 4.35 10.35 12.56
C ALA A 20 4.77 11.49 11.63
N LYS A 21 4.39 12.74 11.91
CA LYS A 21 4.89 13.92 11.19
C LYS A 21 6.42 14.05 11.23
N GLY A 22 7.02 13.58 12.33
CA GLY A 22 8.47 13.51 12.48
C GLY A 22 9.17 12.57 11.49
N ARG A 23 8.45 11.59 10.94
CA ARG A 23 8.94 10.48 10.10
C ARG A 23 8.61 10.64 8.61
N LEU A 24 8.12 11.81 8.19
CA LEU A 24 7.80 12.09 6.79
C LEU A 24 9.07 12.38 5.98
N ASN A 25 9.80 11.33 5.61
CA ASN A 25 11.08 11.43 4.91
C ASN A 25 10.87 11.79 3.44
N LEU A 26 10.03 11.03 2.73
CA LEU A 26 9.77 11.26 1.31
C LEU A 26 9.01 12.55 1.10
N ALA A 27 8.11 12.96 2.00
CA ALA A 27 7.50 14.29 1.95
C ALA A 27 8.52 15.43 2.03
N ARG A 28 9.67 15.21 2.67
CA ARG A 28 10.76 16.19 2.76
C ARG A 28 11.72 16.12 1.56
N GLU A 29 11.72 15.03 0.81
CA GLU A 29 12.63 14.80 -0.33
C GLU A 29 11.95 14.93 -1.71
N LEU A 30 10.62 14.81 -1.79
CA LEU A 30 9.81 14.91 -3.01
C LEU A 30 9.60 16.35 -3.49
N PRO A 31 9.21 16.55 -4.78
CA PRO A 31 9.40 17.82 -5.45
C PRO A 31 8.65 18.94 -4.76
N PHE A 32 9.38 20.03 -4.57
CA PHE A 32 8.78 21.26 -4.12
C PHE A 32 7.81 21.78 -5.20
N ARG A 33 6.62 22.25 -4.81
CA ARG A 33 5.73 22.98 -5.73
C ARG A 33 6.44 24.14 -6.40
N ARG A 34 7.35 24.76 -5.64
CA ARG A 34 8.31 25.81 -5.99
C ARG A 34 9.52 25.64 -5.07
N PRO A 35 10.71 26.13 -5.39
CA PRO A 35 11.82 26.13 -4.42
C PRO A 35 11.32 26.55 -3.04
N TRP A 36 11.61 25.75 -2.01
CA TRP A 36 11.25 25.98 -0.60
C TRP A 36 9.76 25.75 -0.21
N GLU A 37 8.91 25.28 -1.12
CA GLU A 37 7.50 24.93 -0.83
C GLU A 37 7.31 23.41 -0.84
N PHE A 38 7.34 22.79 0.34
CA PHE A 38 7.12 21.36 0.51
C PHE A 38 5.66 21.00 0.26
N LEU A 39 5.43 19.80 -0.27
CA LEU A 39 4.09 19.24 -0.34
C LEU A 39 3.63 18.84 1.06
N GLU A 40 2.37 19.16 1.37
CA GLU A 40 1.75 18.70 2.60
C GLU A 40 1.43 17.21 2.51
N ALA A 41 1.34 16.53 3.66
CA ALA A 41 1.06 15.09 3.71
C ALA A 41 -0.23 14.72 2.95
N VAL A 42 -1.28 15.54 3.07
CA VAL A 42 -2.54 15.36 2.33
C VAL A 42 -2.34 15.38 0.82
N GLU A 43 -1.47 16.25 0.31
CA GLU A 43 -1.24 16.39 -1.13
C GLU A 43 -0.50 15.17 -1.70
N LEU A 44 0.37 14.56 -0.89
CA LEU A 44 1.04 13.30 -1.20
C LEU A 44 0.08 12.12 -1.10
N ALA A 45 -0.81 12.11 -0.10
CA ALA A 45 -1.88 11.12 0.02
C ALA A 45 -2.76 11.12 -1.24
N ASP A 46 -3.25 12.28 -1.68
CA ASP A 46 -4.04 12.45 -2.91
C ASP A 46 -3.28 12.01 -4.17
N ALA A 47 -1.97 12.25 -4.22
CA ALA A 47 -1.14 11.80 -5.33
C ALA A 47 -1.02 10.27 -5.37
N PHE A 48 -0.87 9.64 -4.22
CA PHE A 48 -0.76 8.18 -4.12
C PHE A 48 -2.10 7.46 -4.25
N GLU A 49 -3.20 8.08 -3.84
CA GLU A 49 -4.55 7.60 -4.14
C GLU A 49 -4.73 7.50 -5.65
N ARG A 50 -4.45 8.57 -6.40
CA ARG A 50 -4.49 8.57 -7.88
C ARG A 50 -3.53 7.54 -8.51
N TYR A 51 -2.35 7.35 -7.95
CA TYR A 51 -1.41 6.31 -8.40
C TYR A 51 -2.00 4.89 -8.21
N ASN A 52 -2.62 4.64 -7.05
CA ASN A 52 -3.24 3.37 -6.73
C ASN A 52 -4.50 3.13 -7.57
N GLU A 53 -5.32 4.16 -7.80
CA GLU A 53 -6.45 4.11 -8.74
C GLU A 53 -5.99 3.70 -10.14
N ALA A 54 -4.95 4.36 -10.67
CA ALA A 54 -4.38 4.00 -11.98
C ALA A 54 -3.85 2.55 -12.02
N THR A 55 -3.30 2.07 -10.91
CA THR A 55 -2.85 0.67 -10.75
C THR A 55 -4.04 -0.29 -10.81
N LEU A 56 -5.12 0.01 -10.08
CA LEU A 56 -6.36 -0.78 -10.04
C LEU A 56 -7.04 -0.80 -11.41
N GLU A 57 -7.17 0.35 -12.07
CA GLU A 57 -7.73 0.47 -13.42
C GLU A 57 -6.92 -0.33 -14.45
N THR A 58 -5.59 -0.23 -14.38
CA THR A 58 -4.70 -1.01 -15.25
C THR A 58 -4.85 -2.51 -15.01
N ALA A 59 -4.90 -2.92 -13.73
CA ALA A 59 -5.11 -4.32 -13.36
C ALA A 59 -6.43 -4.85 -13.95
N HIS A 60 -7.52 -4.11 -13.74
CA HIS A 60 -8.85 -4.44 -14.26
C HIS A 60 -8.88 -4.53 -15.78
N LYS A 61 -8.31 -3.54 -16.48
CA LYS A 61 -8.24 -3.50 -17.95
C LYS A 61 -7.54 -4.72 -18.54
N HIS A 62 -6.53 -5.25 -17.84
CA HIS A 62 -5.73 -6.37 -18.31
C HIS A 62 -6.13 -7.72 -17.69
N GLY A 63 -7.20 -7.77 -16.89
CA GLY A 63 -7.60 -9.00 -16.19
C GLY A 63 -6.54 -9.51 -15.22
N ILE A 64 -5.69 -8.62 -14.71
CA ILE A 64 -4.63 -8.95 -13.75
C ILE A 64 -5.23 -8.86 -12.34
N PRO A 65 -5.13 -9.91 -11.51
CA PRO A 65 -5.55 -9.84 -10.13
C PRO A 65 -4.76 -8.77 -9.36
N VAL A 66 -5.43 -8.06 -8.45
CA VAL A 66 -4.83 -7.00 -7.64
C VAL A 66 -5.19 -7.18 -6.17
N PHE A 67 -4.20 -6.98 -5.30
CA PHE A 67 -4.39 -6.87 -3.86
C PHE A 67 -4.25 -5.40 -3.44
N ASP A 68 -5.32 -4.86 -2.87
CA ASP A 68 -5.35 -3.48 -2.38
C ASP A 68 -4.73 -3.40 -0.98
N ALA A 69 -3.39 -3.39 -0.93
CA ALA A 69 -2.64 -3.18 0.30
C ALA A 69 -2.79 -1.74 0.84
N ALA A 70 -3.12 -0.78 -0.01
CA ALA A 70 -3.28 0.61 0.40
C ALA A 70 -4.51 0.74 1.30
N LEU A 71 -5.62 0.09 0.95
CA LEU A 71 -6.82 0.00 1.79
C LEU A 71 -6.55 -0.69 3.14
N ALA A 72 -5.65 -1.68 3.17
CA ALA A 72 -5.37 -2.45 4.37
C ALA A 72 -4.42 -1.75 5.37
N LEU A 73 -3.48 -0.93 4.87
CA LEU A 73 -2.33 -0.47 5.66
C LEU A 73 -2.15 1.04 5.69
N SER A 74 -2.65 1.81 4.72
CA SER A 74 -2.34 3.24 4.65
C SER A 74 -2.82 3.99 5.89
N GLY A 75 -2.02 4.95 6.34
CA GLY A 75 -2.31 5.75 7.54
C GLY A 75 -2.12 5.05 8.88
N ARG A 76 -1.80 3.75 8.90
CA ARG A 76 -1.60 3.01 10.15
C ARG A 76 -0.19 3.17 10.67
N GLU A 77 0.02 4.21 11.48
CA GLU A 77 1.34 4.64 11.96
C GLU A 77 2.20 3.52 12.57
N GLU A 78 1.58 2.52 13.18
CA GLU A 78 2.21 1.37 13.80
C GLU A 78 2.90 0.41 12.80
N PHE A 79 2.56 0.51 11.51
CA PHE A 79 3.10 -0.36 10.44
C PHE A 79 4.22 0.26 9.65
N PHE A 80 4.52 1.52 9.90
CA PHE A 80 5.47 2.28 9.10
C PHE A 80 6.75 2.54 9.88
N TYR A 81 7.89 2.41 9.22
CA TYR A 81 9.19 2.88 9.72
C TYR A 81 9.32 4.38 9.46
N ASP A 82 9.07 4.79 8.23
CA ASP A 82 8.90 6.17 7.76
C ASP A 82 7.64 6.30 6.89
N ASP A 83 7.49 7.34 6.09
CA ASP A 83 6.24 7.60 5.37
C ASP A 83 5.88 6.66 4.22
N TYR A 84 6.76 5.73 3.84
CA TYR A 84 6.54 4.80 2.72
C TYR A 84 7.18 3.42 2.91
N HIS A 85 8.12 3.26 3.85
CA HIS A 85 8.67 1.98 4.23
C HIS A 85 7.89 1.35 5.39
N LEU A 86 7.48 0.09 5.22
CA LEU A 86 6.91 -0.69 6.30
C LEU A 86 8.00 -1.07 7.32
N ASN A 87 7.64 -1.08 8.60
CA ASN A 87 8.44 -1.72 9.64
C ASN A 87 8.14 -3.23 9.71
N GLU A 88 8.75 -3.95 10.67
CA GLU A 88 8.53 -5.39 10.83
C GLU A 88 7.06 -5.77 11.03
N ALA A 89 6.33 -5.01 11.86
CA ALA A 89 4.90 -5.24 12.09
C ALA A 89 4.08 -5.00 10.81
N GLY A 90 4.40 -3.97 10.03
CA GLY A 90 3.78 -3.70 8.74
C GLY A 90 4.05 -4.79 7.71
N CYS A 91 5.29 -5.26 7.60
CA CYS A 91 5.66 -6.37 6.73
C CYS A 91 4.93 -7.66 7.12
N ALA A 92 4.82 -7.97 8.42
CA ALA A 92 4.08 -9.12 8.92
C ALA A 92 2.57 -9.01 8.62
N ALA A 93 2.00 -7.82 8.79
CA ALA A 93 0.59 -7.54 8.47
C ALA A 93 0.32 -7.71 6.97
N LEU A 94 1.15 -7.14 6.10
CA LEU A 94 1.06 -7.28 4.65
C LEU A 94 1.19 -8.75 4.23
N GLY A 95 2.21 -9.46 4.74
CA GLY A 95 2.43 -10.87 4.43
C GLY A 95 1.25 -11.75 4.83
N THR A 96 0.68 -11.52 6.01
CA THR A 96 -0.52 -12.25 6.48
C THR A 96 -1.73 -11.97 5.59
N ALA A 97 -1.97 -10.71 5.23
CA ALA A 97 -3.10 -10.33 4.38
C ALA A 97 -2.96 -10.90 2.97
N LEU A 98 -1.76 -10.83 2.37
CA LEU A 98 -1.46 -11.44 1.08
C LEU A 98 -1.65 -12.95 1.10
N ALA A 99 -1.12 -13.65 2.13
CA ALA A 99 -1.27 -15.09 2.24
C ALA A 99 -2.75 -15.52 2.30
N ARG A 100 -3.57 -14.82 3.07
CA ARG A 100 -5.02 -15.05 3.13
C ARG A 100 -5.67 -14.80 1.77
N TRP A 101 -5.35 -13.67 1.14
CA TRP A 101 -5.87 -13.32 -0.18
C TRP A 101 -5.53 -14.40 -1.22
N PHE A 102 -4.30 -14.92 -1.22
CA PHE A 102 -3.88 -16.02 -2.11
C PHE A 102 -4.68 -17.31 -1.89
N VAL A 103 -5.00 -17.66 -0.65
CA VAL A 103 -5.83 -18.83 -0.32
C VAL A 103 -7.28 -18.62 -0.80
N GLU A 104 -7.84 -17.45 -0.57
CA GLU A 104 -9.23 -17.11 -0.95
C GLU A 104 -9.40 -17.05 -2.48
N HIS A 105 -8.35 -16.60 -3.19
CA HIS A 105 -8.35 -16.42 -4.64
C HIS A 105 -7.62 -17.55 -5.40
N SER A 106 -7.38 -18.70 -4.75
CA SER A 106 -6.62 -19.79 -5.36
C SER A 106 -7.24 -20.26 -6.69
N GLU A 107 -8.57 -20.26 -6.79
CA GLU A 107 -9.31 -20.63 -8.02
C GLU A 107 -9.11 -19.60 -9.14
N VAL A 108 -9.14 -18.30 -8.81
CA VAL A 108 -8.82 -17.21 -9.75
C VAL A 108 -7.36 -17.31 -10.20
N LEU A 109 -6.49 -17.81 -9.34
CA LEU A 109 -5.10 -18.13 -9.59
C LEU A 109 -4.89 -19.54 -10.20
N GLY A 110 -5.96 -20.22 -10.59
CA GLY A 110 -5.98 -21.56 -11.19
C GLY A 110 -5.12 -22.57 -10.47
N GLN A 111 -5.04 -22.43 -9.15
CA GLN A 111 -4.49 -23.41 -8.23
C GLN A 111 -5.66 -24.07 -7.50
N ALA A 112 -5.66 -25.41 -7.42
CA ALA A 112 -6.63 -26.12 -6.62
C ALA A 112 -6.56 -25.60 -5.17
N ARG A 113 -7.72 -25.36 -4.53
CA ARG A 113 -7.77 -24.95 -3.11
C ARG A 113 -6.93 -25.93 -2.28
N PRO A 114 -6.06 -25.44 -1.38
CA PRO A 114 -5.37 -26.32 -0.46
C PRO A 114 -6.42 -27.06 0.37
N VAL A 115 -6.50 -28.38 0.18
CA VAL A 115 -7.34 -29.24 1.01
C VAL A 115 -6.68 -29.27 2.37
N ASN A 116 -7.29 -28.62 3.37
CA ASN A 116 -6.90 -28.82 4.77
C ASN A 116 -6.98 -30.31 5.04
N ARG A 117 -5.82 -30.96 5.17
CA ARG A 117 -5.77 -32.30 5.74
C ARG A 117 -5.91 -32.15 7.25
N PRO A 118 -6.80 -32.94 7.88
CA PRO A 118 -7.07 -32.87 9.31
C PRO A 118 -5.83 -33.15 10.16
#